data_AF-A0A2E8MJ63-F1
#
_entry.id   AF-A0A2E8MJ63-F1
#
_cell.length_a   1.000
_cell.length_b   1.000
_cell.length_c   1.000
_cell.angle_alpha   90.00
_cell.angle_beta   90.00
_cell.angle_gamma   90.00
#
_symmetry.space_group_name_H-M   'P 1'
#
loop_
_entity.id
_entity.type
_entity.pdbx_description
1 polymer ?
#
loop_
_entity_poly.entity_id
_entity_poly.type
_entity_poly.pdbx_seq_one_letter_code
_entity_poly.pdbx_strand_id
1 'polypeptide(L)'
;MVKRISNSEIWVSVLALVFLLGTGSVKADIPKETYEALGISKSASPKQLYDKLTERYLDPAQGAGKGSHAQYWEPIAMSAYLDPLSFYSSPSSVKEVSTREECVTCHTDETPGHVVAWKKSTHSNLNAVRNMSPTDSRYYKKEKLETVENNLRSLGALAEGEQLSDVSCMDCHVGVRQTAKADHTKDIRMPTADVCGTCHLQEFAERESERDTITWPQGQWPAGRPSHALDYKANVETAIWAGMEEREIAEGCTACHINQNRCDTCHTRHQFSAAEARKPEACANCHNGVDHNEFENYMVSKHGAVYQTMGDQWDWEVQLKEAITKGGQTAPTCAYCHMENEGKFSHNVVRKVRWAFNPVPAIADNLDHEWFTSRQEAWVTTCTTCHSESFARAMLSQVDNGIKQGLVYEQAAKKVVNDLYDEGLLVGQKTNRPAPPAPEADAAGGFYGLFWARGNNPTSIERVYTEMWEHDIIKLYKGLAHFNPGNYTYSNGWASLMGDYADIMDMDTTIRETADLKNRIAALEAQKQSSLLIPDTNLKKASLGGLGVGMLLAGMLLAGYHRRKRNLSKSRES
;
A
#
# COMPACT_ATOMS: atom_id res chain seq x y z
N MET A 1 -29.77 64.86 14.87
CA MET A 1 -30.39 64.91 16.21
C MET A 1 -30.21 63.54 16.84
N VAL A 2 -29.47 63.48 17.95
CA VAL A 2 -29.04 62.25 18.65
C VAL A 2 -30.20 61.67 19.47
N LYS A 3 -30.37 60.33 19.47
CA LYS A 3 -30.79 59.49 20.61
C LYS A 3 -30.76 58.00 20.19
N ARG A 4 -29.74 57.24 20.60
CA ARG A 4 -29.71 56.33 21.77
C ARG A 4 -30.92 55.40 21.84
N ILE A 5 -30.72 54.15 21.43
CA ILE A 5 -31.56 52.99 21.77
C ILE A 5 -30.84 52.23 22.88
N SER A 6 -31.54 51.98 23.98
CA SER A 6 -31.04 51.33 25.19
C SER A 6 -31.24 49.82 25.15
N ASN A 7 -30.27 49.11 25.72
CA ASN A 7 -30.29 47.68 26.02
C ASN A 7 -31.47 47.30 26.93
N SER A 8 -32.39 46.48 26.42
CA SER A 8 -33.23 45.60 27.25
C SER A 8 -34.01 44.57 26.42
N GLU A 9 -33.36 43.78 25.55
CA GLU A 9 -33.95 42.56 24.96
C GLU A 9 -32.88 41.49 24.69
N ILE A 10 -32.15 41.14 25.75
CA ILE A 10 -31.42 39.89 25.85
C ILE A 10 -31.89 39.30 27.18
N TRP A 11 -32.10 37.99 27.26
CA TRP A 11 -32.65 37.22 28.39
C TRP A 11 -34.12 36.78 28.29
N VAL A 12 -34.52 36.05 27.24
CA VAL A 12 -35.44 34.89 27.38
C VAL A 12 -35.17 33.94 26.20
N SER A 13 -34.24 32.98 26.34
CA SER A 13 -34.17 31.72 25.55
C SER A 13 -33.00 30.81 26.02
N VAL A 14 -32.73 30.77 27.32
CA VAL A 14 -31.80 29.80 27.91
C VAL A 14 -32.53 29.12 29.05
N LEU A 15 -33.26 28.02 28.76
CA LEU A 15 -33.72 26.99 29.71
C LEU A 15 -34.71 26.04 29.01
N ALA A 16 -34.21 25.23 28.07
CA ALA A 16 -34.86 23.99 27.63
C ALA A 16 -33.92 23.15 26.74
N LEU A 17 -32.74 22.81 27.27
CA LEU A 17 -31.98 21.64 26.77
C LEU A 17 -31.76 20.72 27.95
N VAL A 18 -32.85 20.06 28.31
CA VAL A 18 -32.88 18.90 29.19
C VAL A 18 -32.08 17.80 28.49
N PHE A 19 -31.02 17.36 29.16
CA PHE A 19 -30.41 16.03 29.11
C PHE A 19 -31.04 15.06 28.08
N LEU A 20 -30.49 15.06 26.87
CA LEU A 20 -30.43 13.87 26.03
C LEU A 20 -28.99 13.34 26.13
N LEU A 21 -28.73 12.60 27.21
CA LEU A 21 -27.68 11.58 27.20
C LEU A 21 -28.12 10.52 26.18
N GLY A 22 -27.87 10.81 24.91
CA GLY A 22 -27.98 9.83 23.85
C GLY A 22 -26.93 8.77 24.09
N THR A 23 -27.37 7.55 24.39
CA THR A 23 -26.59 6.33 24.23
C THR A 23 -25.84 6.41 22.90
N GLY A 24 -24.50 6.41 22.95
CA GLY A 24 -23.65 6.42 21.76
C GLY A 24 -24.04 5.25 20.87
N SER A 25 -24.79 5.54 19.81
CA SER A 25 -25.20 4.52 18.86
C SER A 25 -23.97 4.07 18.08
N VAL A 26 -23.66 2.78 18.18
CA VAL A 26 -22.69 1.92 17.46
C VAL A 26 -22.53 2.23 15.94
N LYS A 27 -23.44 3.02 15.38
CA LYS A 27 -23.54 3.38 13.95
C LYS A 27 -23.06 4.78 13.60
N ALA A 28 -22.59 5.56 14.58
CA ALA A 28 -22.39 7.01 14.40
C ALA A 28 -21.34 7.38 13.34
N ASP A 29 -20.42 6.47 13.00
CA ASP A 29 -19.30 6.74 12.11
C ASP A 29 -19.26 5.86 10.84
N ILE A 30 -20.19 4.90 10.68
CA ILE A 30 -20.32 4.12 9.44
C ILE A 30 -20.98 5.01 8.36
N PRO A 31 -20.33 5.21 7.20
CA PRO A 31 -20.83 6.05 6.11
C PRO A 31 -22.22 5.62 5.59
N LYS A 32 -23.02 6.57 5.09
CA LYS A 32 -24.39 6.29 4.61
C LYS A 32 -24.38 5.37 3.40
N GLU A 33 -23.39 5.56 2.54
CA GLU A 33 -23.17 4.90 1.27
C GLU A 33 -23.00 3.39 1.47
N THR A 34 -22.40 2.97 2.58
CA THR A 34 -22.26 1.55 2.95
C THR A 34 -23.61 0.90 3.25
N TYR A 35 -24.50 1.56 4.00
CA TYR A 35 -25.84 1.02 4.24
C TYR A 35 -26.66 0.90 2.94
N GLU A 36 -26.52 1.89 2.06
CA GLU A 36 -27.16 1.89 0.73
C GLU A 36 -26.63 0.74 -0.14
N ALA A 37 -25.31 0.55 -0.19
CA ALA A 37 -24.67 -0.53 -0.93
C ALA A 37 -25.06 -1.93 -0.40
N LEU A 38 -25.30 -2.06 0.91
CA LEU A 38 -25.75 -3.30 1.55
C LEU A 38 -27.27 -3.51 1.46
N GLY A 39 -28.03 -2.53 0.95
CA GLY A 39 -29.48 -2.62 0.83
C GLY A 39 -30.22 -2.67 2.18
N ILE A 40 -29.66 -2.05 3.23
CA ILE A 40 -30.21 -2.04 4.59
C ILE A 40 -30.38 -0.62 5.13
N SER A 41 -31.32 -0.45 6.06
CA SER A 41 -31.51 0.84 6.75
C SER A 41 -30.38 1.11 7.76
N LYS A 42 -30.07 2.39 8.01
CA LYS A 42 -29.27 2.80 9.18
C LYS A 42 -29.87 2.34 10.51
N SER A 43 -31.15 1.97 10.56
CA SER A 43 -31.78 1.39 11.76
C SER A 43 -31.63 -0.14 11.88
N ALA A 44 -30.99 -0.83 10.93
CA ALA A 44 -30.81 -2.29 10.94
C ALA A 44 -30.15 -2.81 12.23
N SER A 45 -30.54 -4.01 12.69
CA SER A 45 -29.92 -4.60 13.88
C SER A 45 -28.43 -4.90 13.65
N PRO A 46 -27.62 -5.03 14.72
CA PRO A 46 -26.23 -5.47 14.60
C PRO A 46 -26.10 -6.77 13.79
N LYS A 47 -27.00 -7.73 14.01
CA LYS A 47 -27.05 -8.97 13.21
C LYS A 47 -27.29 -8.72 11.73
N GLN A 48 -28.26 -7.89 11.36
CA GLN A 48 -28.53 -7.58 9.95
C GLN A 48 -27.35 -6.92 9.26
N LEU A 49 -26.66 -6.01 9.95
CA LEU A 49 -25.45 -5.37 9.44
C LEU A 49 -24.30 -6.37 9.29
N TYR A 50 -24.04 -7.19 10.32
CA TYR A 50 -23.01 -8.24 10.27
C TYR A 50 -23.26 -9.22 9.14
N ASP A 51 -24.47 -9.78 9.05
CA ASP A 51 -24.83 -10.77 8.02
C ASP A 51 -24.58 -10.20 6.61
N LYS A 52 -24.97 -8.94 6.36
CA LYS A 52 -24.81 -8.29 5.05
C LYS A 52 -23.35 -7.94 4.73
N LEU A 53 -22.59 -7.48 5.73
CA LEU A 53 -21.16 -7.25 5.56
C LEU A 53 -20.43 -8.55 5.25
N THR A 54 -20.70 -9.61 6.00
CA THR A 54 -20.06 -10.92 5.83
C THR A 54 -20.46 -11.57 4.50
N GLU A 55 -21.73 -11.46 4.08
CA GLU A 55 -22.18 -11.91 2.76
C GLU A 55 -21.36 -11.24 1.64
N ARG A 56 -21.18 -9.91 1.69
CA ARG A 56 -20.37 -9.17 0.73
C ARG A 56 -18.87 -9.52 0.83
N TYR A 57 -18.36 -9.67 2.04
CA TYR A 57 -16.96 -9.96 2.32
C TYR A 57 -16.51 -11.32 1.78
N LEU A 58 -17.38 -12.33 1.90
CA LEU A 58 -17.11 -13.70 1.47
C LEU A 58 -17.43 -13.97 -0.01
N ASP A 59 -18.03 -13.02 -0.72
CA ASP A 59 -18.41 -13.16 -2.13
C ASP A 59 -17.18 -13.04 -3.06
N PRO A 60 -16.85 -14.08 -3.86
CA PRO A 60 -15.77 -14.00 -4.84
C PRO A 60 -15.96 -12.87 -5.86
N ALA A 61 -17.19 -12.52 -6.24
CA ALA A 61 -17.45 -11.41 -7.15
C ALA A 61 -17.04 -10.05 -6.52
N GLN A 62 -17.02 -9.98 -5.19
CA GLN A 62 -16.60 -8.81 -4.42
C GLN A 62 -15.12 -8.85 -4.04
N GLY A 63 -14.39 -9.92 -4.40
CA GLY A 63 -12.94 -10.02 -4.22
C GLY A 63 -12.48 -11.00 -3.15
N ALA A 64 -13.33 -11.90 -2.66
CA ALA A 64 -12.90 -13.04 -1.87
C ALA A 64 -12.21 -14.10 -2.75
N GLY A 65 -11.31 -14.88 -2.16
CA GLY A 65 -10.72 -16.04 -2.81
C GLY A 65 -9.56 -15.73 -3.77
N LYS A 66 -9.29 -16.69 -4.65
CA LYS A 66 -8.10 -16.72 -5.53
C LYS A 66 -8.03 -15.64 -6.63
N GLY A 67 -9.07 -14.83 -6.80
CA GLY A 67 -9.17 -13.82 -7.87
C GLY A 67 -9.32 -14.41 -9.29
N SER A 68 -9.35 -13.53 -10.28
CA SER A 68 -9.60 -13.89 -11.70
C SER A 68 -8.42 -14.60 -12.37
N HIS A 69 -7.24 -14.54 -11.77
CA HIS A 69 -6.01 -15.17 -12.26
C HIS A 69 -5.71 -16.52 -11.61
N ALA A 70 -6.69 -17.11 -10.90
CA ALA A 70 -6.54 -18.35 -10.14
C ALA A 70 -5.91 -19.54 -10.91
N GLN A 71 -6.10 -19.62 -12.23
CA GLN A 71 -5.51 -20.71 -13.03
C GLN A 71 -3.98 -20.61 -13.24
N TYR A 72 -3.35 -19.48 -12.90
CA TYR A 72 -1.92 -19.26 -13.17
C TYR A 72 -1.02 -19.53 -11.96
N TRP A 73 -1.59 -19.75 -10.78
CA TRP A 73 -0.83 -19.94 -9.55
C TRP A 73 -1.50 -20.96 -8.63
N GLU A 74 -0.69 -21.57 -7.76
CA GLU A 74 -1.16 -22.44 -6.69
C GLU A 74 -0.60 -21.93 -5.35
N PRO A 75 -1.34 -22.16 -4.24
CA PRO A 75 -0.89 -21.74 -2.92
C PRO A 75 0.39 -22.48 -2.51
N ILE A 76 1.25 -21.79 -1.78
CA ILE A 76 2.34 -22.42 -1.03
C ILE A 76 1.90 -22.63 0.43
N ALA A 77 2.72 -23.30 1.24
CA ALA A 77 2.36 -23.60 2.63
C ALA A 77 1.99 -22.34 3.45
N MET A 78 2.66 -21.21 3.20
CA MET A 78 2.38 -19.95 3.88
C MET A 78 1.03 -19.34 3.51
N SER A 79 0.50 -19.63 2.31
CA SER A 79 -0.75 -19.07 1.81
C SER A 79 -1.95 -19.43 2.70
N ALA A 80 -1.90 -20.58 3.39
CA ALA A 80 -2.88 -20.97 4.40
C ALA A 80 -3.01 -19.98 5.58
N TYR A 81 -2.00 -19.17 5.84
CA TYR A 81 -2.00 -18.17 6.91
C TYR A 81 -2.21 -16.74 6.40
N LEU A 82 -2.00 -16.49 5.11
CA LEU A 82 -2.19 -15.19 4.47
C LEU A 82 -3.60 -15.02 3.87
N ASP A 83 -4.16 -16.10 3.31
CA ASP A 83 -5.59 -16.20 2.96
C ASP A 83 -6.19 -17.47 3.58
N PRO A 84 -6.52 -17.42 4.87
CA PRO A 84 -7.06 -18.59 5.54
C PRO A 84 -8.41 -19.06 5.01
N LEU A 85 -9.22 -18.13 4.49
CA LEU A 85 -10.56 -18.44 4.00
C LEU A 85 -10.49 -19.44 2.83
N SER A 86 -9.50 -19.29 1.96
CA SER A 86 -9.33 -20.17 0.80
C SER A 86 -8.52 -21.42 1.08
N PHE A 87 -7.56 -21.36 2.01
CA PHE A 87 -6.46 -22.32 2.04
C PHE A 87 -6.21 -22.99 3.40
N TYR A 88 -6.73 -22.45 4.49
CA TYR A 88 -6.45 -23.03 5.80
C TYR A 88 -7.23 -24.31 6.02
N SER A 89 -6.54 -25.32 6.51
CA SER A 89 -7.14 -26.54 7.06
C SER A 89 -6.52 -26.83 8.42
N SER A 90 -7.30 -27.38 9.34
CA SER A 90 -6.79 -27.80 10.65
C SER A 90 -5.61 -28.79 10.51
N PRO A 91 -4.65 -28.78 11.44
CA PRO A 91 -3.50 -29.68 11.39
C PRO A 91 -3.92 -31.15 11.55
N SER A 92 -3.19 -32.07 10.92
CA SER A 92 -3.47 -33.52 11.03
C SER A 92 -2.85 -34.19 12.26
N SER A 93 -1.95 -33.49 12.96
CA SER A 93 -1.28 -33.92 14.19
C SER A 93 -1.98 -33.39 15.44
N VAL A 94 -1.72 -34.03 16.59
CA VAL A 94 -2.37 -33.77 17.90
C VAL A 94 -3.86 -34.13 17.85
N LYS A 95 -4.16 -35.43 17.99
CA LYS A 95 -5.53 -35.97 17.95
C LYS A 95 -6.22 -35.83 19.31
N GLU A 96 -6.35 -34.60 19.76
CA GLU A 96 -6.97 -34.26 21.04
C GLU A 96 -8.31 -33.57 20.84
N VAL A 97 -9.22 -33.82 21.79
CA VAL A 97 -10.52 -33.16 21.89
C VAL A 97 -10.52 -32.38 23.18
N SER A 98 -10.29 -31.07 23.07
CA SER A 98 -9.87 -30.21 24.18
C SER A 98 -10.97 -29.24 24.61
N THR A 99 -11.02 -28.93 25.90
CA THR A 99 -11.78 -27.80 26.46
C THR A 99 -11.00 -26.48 26.34
N ARG A 100 -11.66 -25.38 26.69
CA ARG A 100 -11.11 -24.03 26.71
C ARG A 100 -9.89 -23.91 27.62
N GLU A 101 -9.95 -24.53 28.79
CA GLU A 101 -8.86 -24.55 29.77
C GLU A 101 -7.71 -25.44 29.32
N GLU A 102 -8.01 -26.56 28.65
CA GLU A 102 -7.02 -27.48 28.10
C GLU A 102 -6.20 -26.80 26.97
N CYS A 103 -6.81 -25.93 26.16
CA CYS A 103 -6.09 -25.11 25.18
C CYS A 103 -4.97 -24.28 25.85
N VAL A 104 -5.31 -23.54 26.91
CA VAL A 104 -4.33 -22.67 27.60
C VAL A 104 -3.26 -23.49 28.31
N THR A 105 -3.64 -24.61 28.92
CA THR A 105 -2.72 -25.50 29.64
C THR A 105 -1.67 -26.06 28.69
N CYS A 106 -2.08 -26.71 27.59
CA CYS A 106 -1.16 -27.31 26.63
C CYS A 106 -0.29 -26.26 25.93
N HIS A 107 -0.89 -25.16 25.45
CA HIS A 107 -0.13 -24.12 24.75
C HIS A 107 0.77 -23.27 25.66
N THR A 108 0.66 -23.40 27.00
CA THR A 108 1.66 -22.82 27.90
C THR A 108 3.03 -23.46 27.66
N ASP A 109 3.07 -24.74 27.28
CA ASP A 109 4.31 -25.46 26.99
C ASP A 109 4.62 -25.48 25.49
N GLU A 110 3.62 -25.70 24.62
CA GLU A 110 3.83 -25.82 23.16
C GLU A 110 4.10 -24.48 22.47
N THR A 111 3.37 -23.42 22.85
CA THR A 111 3.53 -22.08 22.28
C THR A 111 3.51 -20.99 23.37
N PRO A 112 4.49 -21.00 24.30
CA PRO A 112 4.48 -20.13 25.49
C PRO A 112 4.34 -18.65 25.16
N GLY A 113 4.95 -18.20 24.06
CA GLY A 113 4.87 -16.80 23.62
C GLY A 113 3.43 -16.35 23.32
N HIS A 114 2.62 -17.20 22.70
CA HIS A 114 1.22 -16.90 22.41
C HIS A 114 0.39 -16.78 23.70
N VAL A 115 0.58 -17.72 24.63
CA VAL A 115 -0.15 -17.71 25.91
C VAL A 115 0.26 -16.51 26.77
N VAL A 116 1.55 -16.17 26.81
CA VAL A 116 2.04 -14.97 27.54
C VAL A 116 1.47 -13.69 26.94
N ALA A 117 1.47 -13.55 25.62
CA ALA A 117 0.91 -12.38 24.94
C ALA A 117 -0.60 -12.27 25.17
N TRP A 118 -1.34 -13.37 25.03
CA TRP A 118 -2.77 -13.41 25.33
C TRP A 118 -3.05 -13.04 26.79
N LYS A 119 -2.32 -13.60 27.76
CA LYS A 119 -2.49 -13.26 29.19
C LYS A 119 -2.29 -11.76 29.46
N LYS A 120 -1.42 -11.07 28.72
CA LYS A 120 -1.21 -9.61 28.79
C LYS A 120 -2.26 -8.78 28.05
N SER A 121 -3.05 -9.38 27.17
CA SER A 121 -4.05 -8.70 26.36
C SER A 121 -5.26 -8.26 27.19
N THR A 122 -6.08 -7.37 26.63
CA THR A 122 -7.42 -7.08 27.20
C THR A 122 -8.34 -8.30 27.07
N HIS A 123 -8.15 -9.13 26.05
CA HIS A 123 -8.98 -10.30 25.78
C HIS A 123 -8.94 -11.35 26.89
N SER A 124 -7.84 -11.50 27.63
CA SER A 124 -7.76 -12.52 28.69
C SER A 124 -8.55 -12.18 29.96
N ASN A 125 -8.94 -10.91 30.17
CA ASN A 125 -9.60 -10.48 31.40
C ASN A 125 -10.48 -9.24 31.20
N LEU A 126 -11.72 -9.45 30.76
CA LEU A 126 -12.66 -8.36 30.53
C LEU A 126 -13.26 -7.79 31.82
N ASN A 127 -13.16 -8.52 32.93
CA ASN A 127 -13.54 -8.00 34.25
C ASN A 127 -12.66 -6.83 34.68
N ALA A 128 -11.39 -6.79 34.27
CA ALA A 128 -10.52 -5.64 34.50
C ALA A 128 -11.03 -4.37 33.79
N VAL A 129 -11.64 -4.52 32.59
CA VAL A 129 -12.27 -3.40 31.87
C VAL A 129 -13.52 -2.92 32.59
N ARG A 130 -14.36 -3.82 33.11
CA ARG A 130 -15.58 -3.45 33.85
C ARG A 130 -15.30 -2.67 35.13
N ASN A 131 -14.25 -3.07 35.84
CA ASN A 131 -13.82 -2.52 37.13
C ASN A 131 -12.86 -1.31 36.98
N MET A 132 -12.63 -0.86 35.74
CA MET A 132 -11.72 0.24 35.45
C MET A 132 -12.23 1.57 36.02
N SER A 133 -11.33 2.35 36.61
CA SER A 133 -11.63 3.67 37.15
C SER A 133 -11.99 4.65 36.01
N PRO A 134 -12.95 5.58 36.21
CA PRO A 134 -13.21 6.69 35.28
C PRO A 134 -12.01 7.60 35.00
N THR A 135 -10.97 7.55 35.83
CA THR A 135 -9.72 8.31 35.66
C THR A 135 -8.66 7.57 34.83
N ASP A 136 -8.87 6.29 34.51
CA ASP A 136 -7.96 5.51 33.66
C ASP A 136 -8.11 5.96 32.20
N SER A 137 -7.00 6.15 31.49
CA SER A 137 -7.01 6.59 30.09
C SER A 137 -7.71 5.61 29.15
N ARG A 138 -7.86 4.36 29.58
CA ARG A 138 -8.53 3.28 28.84
C ARG A 138 -10.03 3.21 29.12
N TYR A 139 -10.61 4.10 29.93
CA TYR A 139 -11.99 3.97 30.41
C TYR A 139 -13.04 3.85 29.29
N TYR A 140 -12.80 4.46 28.12
CA TYR A 140 -13.66 4.31 26.92
C TYR A 140 -13.84 2.84 26.48
N LYS A 141 -12.91 1.94 26.83
CA LYS A 141 -13.01 0.50 26.52
C LYS A 141 -14.22 -0.15 27.21
N LYS A 142 -14.74 0.43 28.30
CA LYS A 142 -15.95 -0.06 28.97
C LYS A 142 -17.18 0.04 28.08
N GLU A 143 -17.38 1.18 27.43
CA GLU A 143 -18.46 1.38 26.45
C GLU A 143 -18.28 0.44 25.23
N LYS A 144 -17.04 0.24 24.78
CA LYS A 144 -16.75 -0.73 23.72
C LYS A 144 -17.08 -2.17 24.12
N LEU A 145 -16.79 -2.58 25.36
CA LEU A 145 -17.16 -3.90 25.87
C LEU A 145 -18.68 -4.08 25.90
N GLU A 146 -19.43 -3.09 26.39
CA GLU A 146 -20.90 -3.13 26.40
C GLU A 146 -21.46 -3.23 24.96
N THR A 147 -20.84 -2.51 24.02
CA THR A 147 -21.17 -2.59 22.58
C THR A 147 -20.93 -3.98 22.02
N VAL A 148 -19.78 -4.59 22.30
CA VAL A 148 -19.44 -5.96 21.88
C VAL A 148 -20.48 -6.96 22.41
N GLU A 149 -20.83 -6.87 23.69
CA GLU A 149 -21.85 -7.75 24.26
C GLU A 149 -23.23 -7.57 23.61
N ASN A 150 -23.62 -6.34 23.31
CA ASN A 150 -24.88 -6.05 22.61
C ASN A 150 -24.88 -6.62 21.18
N ASN A 151 -23.74 -6.55 20.48
CA ASN A 151 -23.59 -7.20 19.18
C ASN A 151 -23.79 -8.71 19.34
N LEU A 152 -23.08 -9.36 20.26
CA LEU A 152 -23.19 -10.80 20.48
C LEU A 152 -24.60 -11.25 20.88
N ARG A 153 -25.33 -10.46 21.70
CA ARG A 153 -26.74 -10.70 22.00
C ARG A 153 -27.61 -10.64 20.75
N SER A 154 -27.41 -9.61 19.91
CA SER A 154 -28.12 -9.50 18.63
C SER A 154 -27.83 -10.66 17.68
N LEU A 155 -26.60 -11.22 17.72
CA LEU A 155 -26.22 -12.39 16.92
C LEU A 155 -26.69 -13.72 17.53
N GLY A 156 -27.22 -13.72 18.77
CA GLY A 156 -27.62 -14.92 19.49
C GLY A 156 -26.45 -15.71 20.11
N ALA A 157 -25.26 -15.11 20.17
CA ALA A 157 -24.05 -15.71 20.73
C ALA A 157 -23.89 -15.46 22.24
N LEU A 158 -24.65 -14.53 22.81
CA LEU A 158 -24.64 -14.21 24.25
C LEU A 158 -26.07 -14.06 24.75
N ALA A 159 -26.40 -14.63 25.91
CA ALA A 159 -27.75 -14.50 26.46
C ALA A 159 -28.02 -13.10 27.02
N GLU A 160 -29.29 -12.74 27.15
CA GLU A 160 -29.69 -11.49 27.82
C GLU A 160 -29.21 -11.48 29.28
N GLY A 161 -28.57 -10.38 29.70
CA GLY A 161 -27.97 -10.23 31.02
C GLY A 161 -26.67 -11.04 31.27
N GLU A 162 -26.26 -11.90 30.34
CA GLU A 162 -24.96 -12.57 30.41
C GLU A 162 -23.83 -11.60 30.04
N GLN A 163 -22.67 -11.76 30.69
CA GLN A 163 -21.48 -10.95 30.49
C GLN A 163 -20.33 -11.80 29.97
N LEU A 164 -19.53 -11.23 29.06
CA LEU A 164 -18.35 -11.89 28.52
C LEU A 164 -17.17 -11.82 29.52
N SER A 165 -16.72 -12.94 30.07
CA SER A 165 -15.60 -12.96 31.03
C SER A 165 -14.25 -12.66 30.37
N ASP A 166 -14.04 -13.24 29.19
CA ASP A 166 -12.80 -13.27 28.43
C ASP A 166 -13.09 -13.63 26.97
N VAL A 167 -12.12 -13.39 26.09
CA VAL A 167 -12.01 -13.92 24.74
C VAL A 167 -10.77 -14.82 24.71
N SER A 168 -10.99 -16.12 24.68
CA SER A 168 -9.96 -17.17 24.73
C SER A 168 -9.47 -17.58 23.35
N CYS A 169 -8.52 -18.51 23.35
CA CYS A 169 -8.09 -19.26 22.17
C CYS A 169 -9.28 -19.84 21.39
N MET A 170 -10.23 -20.49 22.06
CA MET A 170 -11.35 -21.17 21.39
C MET A 170 -12.34 -20.20 20.72
N ASP A 171 -12.54 -19.00 21.27
CA ASP A 171 -13.49 -18.05 20.65
C ASP A 171 -13.04 -17.63 19.26
N CYS A 172 -11.72 -17.42 19.11
CA CYS A 172 -11.12 -17.03 17.85
C CYS A 172 -10.84 -18.24 16.95
N HIS A 173 -10.20 -19.29 17.49
CA HIS A 173 -9.69 -20.42 16.71
C HIS A 173 -10.67 -21.57 16.52
N VAL A 174 -11.85 -21.54 17.14
CA VAL A 174 -12.89 -22.56 16.93
C VAL A 174 -14.23 -21.90 16.63
N GLY A 175 -14.77 -21.17 17.59
CA GLY A 175 -16.06 -20.53 17.48
C GLY A 175 -16.34 -19.64 18.69
N VAL A 176 -16.89 -18.46 18.44
CA VAL A 176 -17.20 -17.47 19.48
C VAL A 176 -18.20 -18.08 20.46
N ARG A 177 -17.85 -18.09 21.76
CA ARG A 177 -18.65 -18.69 22.84
C ARG A 177 -18.86 -20.21 22.70
N GLN A 178 -17.96 -20.90 22.01
CA GLN A 178 -17.97 -22.37 21.98
C GLN A 178 -17.76 -22.95 23.38
N THR A 179 -18.73 -23.75 23.85
CA THR A 179 -18.69 -24.42 25.15
C THR A 179 -18.44 -25.93 25.05
N ALA A 180 -18.74 -26.53 23.90
CA ALA A 180 -18.40 -27.92 23.63
C ALA A 180 -16.89 -28.07 23.37
N LYS A 181 -16.36 -29.26 23.62
CA LYS A 181 -14.96 -29.58 23.29
C LYS A 181 -14.72 -29.44 21.78
N ALA A 182 -13.49 -29.07 21.42
CA ALA A 182 -13.07 -28.93 20.03
C ALA A 182 -12.04 -30.00 19.66
N ASP A 183 -12.22 -30.63 18.51
CA ASP A 183 -11.26 -31.54 17.88
C ASP A 183 -10.17 -30.72 17.19
N HIS A 184 -8.93 -30.78 17.72
CA HIS A 184 -7.80 -30.00 17.21
C HIS A 184 -7.49 -30.29 15.72
N THR A 185 -7.93 -31.44 15.20
CA THR A 185 -7.70 -31.85 13.81
C THR A 185 -8.82 -31.47 12.86
N LYS A 186 -9.91 -30.86 13.34
CA LYS A 186 -11.09 -30.54 12.53
C LYS A 186 -11.68 -29.16 12.76
N ASP A 187 -11.63 -28.70 14.00
CA ASP A 187 -12.41 -27.54 14.43
C ASP A 187 -11.56 -26.25 14.49
N ILE A 188 -10.25 -26.35 14.24
CA ILE A 188 -9.34 -25.21 14.29
C ILE A 188 -9.44 -24.40 13.01
N ARG A 189 -9.54 -23.07 13.15
CA ARG A 189 -9.43 -22.06 12.10
C ARG A 189 -8.35 -21.01 12.43
N MET A 190 -7.88 -20.32 11.39
CA MET A 190 -7.23 -19.02 11.56
C MET A 190 -8.29 -17.91 11.54
N PRO A 191 -8.31 -16.99 12.52
CA PRO A 191 -9.34 -15.95 12.59
C PRO A 191 -9.18 -14.92 11.46
N THR A 192 -10.16 -14.86 10.57
CA THR A 192 -10.28 -13.86 9.50
C THR A 192 -11.02 -12.60 9.99
N ALA A 193 -11.11 -11.56 9.15
CA ALA A 193 -11.72 -10.29 9.55
C ALA A 193 -13.19 -10.40 9.98
N ASP A 194 -13.98 -11.28 9.36
CA ASP A 194 -15.37 -11.57 9.73
C ASP A 194 -15.50 -12.26 11.10
N VAL A 195 -14.48 -13.04 11.50
CA VAL A 195 -14.40 -13.61 12.84
C VAL A 195 -14.23 -12.51 13.87
N CYS A 196 -13.31 -11.58 13.64
CA CYS A 196 -13.13 -10.40 14.50
C CYS A 196 -14.40 -9.52 14.52
N GLY A 197 -15.04 -9.33 13.37
CA GLY A 197 -16.26 -8.55 13.17
C GLY A 197 -17.50 -9.10 13.88
N THR A 198 -17.47 -10.37 14.35
CA THR A 198 -18.53 -10.95 15.17
C THR A 198 -18.72 -10.16 16.48
N CYS A 199 -17.60 -9.71 17.06
CA CYS A 199 -17.57 -8.84 18.25
C CYS A 199 -17.42 -7.37 17.85
N HIS A 200 -16.39 -7.08 17.05
CA HIS A 200 -15.94 -5.74 16.66
C HIS A 200 -16.65 -5.26 15.38
N LEU A 201 -17.99 -5.30 15.41
CA LEU A 201 -18.82 -4.97 14.24
C LEU A 201 -18.60 -3.54 13.76
N GLN A 202 -18.38 -2.60 14.67
CA GLN A 202 -18.10 -1.21 14.30
C GLN A 202 -16.82 -1.11 13.48
N GLU A 203 -15.70 -1.62 14.00
CA GLU A 203 -14.40 -1.54 13.32
C GLU A 203 -14.40 -2.34 11.99
N PHE A 204 -15.06 -3.49 11.96
CA PHE A 204 -15.24 -4.27 10.73
C PHE A 204 -16.05 -3.49 9.69
N ALA A 205 -17.17 -2.87 10.08
CA ALA A 205 -17.98 -2.05 9.18
C ALA A 205 -17.27 -0.78 8.72
N GLU A 206 -16.50 -0.12 9.59
CA GLU A 206 -15.67 1.02 9.25
C GLU A 206 -14.63 0.64 8.20
N ARG A 207 -13.91 -0.48 8.37
CA ARG A 207 -12.95 -0.97 7.37
C ARG A 207 -13.68 -1.33 6.07
N GLU A 208 -14.75 -2.12 6.12
CA GLU A 208 -15.50 -2.53 4.92
C GLU A 208 -16.14 -1.34 4.18
N SER A 209 -16.39 -0.22 4.87
CA SER A 209 -16.90 1.00 4.23
C SER A 209 -15.90 1.65 3.27
N GLU A 210 -14.61 1.29 3.32
CA GLU A 210 -13.63 1.73 2.32
C GLU A 210 -14.06 1.33 0.90
N ARG A 211 -14.72 0.18 0.74
CA ARG A 211 -15.29 -0.28 -0.55
C ARG A 211 -16.26 0.73 -1.15
N ASP A 212 -16.94 1.50 -0.32
CA ASP A 212 -18.01 2.40 -0.69
C ASP A 212 -17.54 3.87 -0.74
N THR A 213 -16.57 4.25 0.11
CA THR A 213 -16.12 5.65 0.23
C THR A 213 -15.01 6.07 -0.71
N ILE A 214 -14.21 5.14 -1.26
CA ILE A 214 -13.20 5.45 -2.28
C ILE A 214 -13.72 5.09 -3.69
N THR A 215 -14.66 5.91 -4.14
CA THR A 215 -15.16 5.86 -5.52
C THR A 215 -14.61 7.05 -6.30
N TRP A 216 -13.76 6.76 -7.28
CA TRP A 216 -13.03 7.77 -8.05
C TRP A 216 -13.91 8.39 -9.14
N PRO A 217 -14.06 9.72 -9.17
CA PRO A 217 -15.04 10.38 -10.03
C PRO A 217 -14.73 10.28 -11.54
N GLN A 218 -13.49 9.99 -11.93
CA GLN A 218 -13.11 9.72 -13.32
C GLN A 218 -12.58 8.29 -13.53
N GLY A 219 -12.86 7.37 -12.59
CA GLY A 219 -12.43 5.97 -12.69
C GLY A 219 -10.90 5.79 -12.66
N GLN A 220 -10.16 6.70 -12.00
CA GLN A 220 -8.69 6.65 -11.92
C GLN A 220 -8.18 5.36 -11.30
N TRP A 221 -8.93 4.78 -10.36
CA TRP A 221 -8.70 3.46 -9.79
C TRP A 221 -10.01 2.67 -9.78
N PRO A 222 -9.95 1.33 -9.73
CA PRO A 222 -11.13 0.52 -9.46
C PRO A 222 -11.84 0.98 -8.19
N ALA A 223 -13.17 0.97 -8.21
CA ALA A 223 -13.97 1.35 -7.05
C ALA A 223 -13.56 0.56 -5.79
N GLY A 224 -13.46 1.25 -4.66
CA GLY A 224 -13.00 0.65 -3.41
C GLY A 224 -11.47 0.53 -3.30
N ARG A 225 -10.69 0.96 -4.30
CA ARG A 225 -9.21 0.89 -4.27
C ARG A 225 -8.55 2.26 -4.49
N PRO A 226 -7.32 2.48 -3.97
CA PRO A 226 -6.60 1.62 -3.01
C PRO A 226 -7.25 1.65 -1.62
N SER A 227 -7.26 0.52 -0.91
CA SER A 227 -7.83 0.41 0.46
C SER A 227 -7.33 -0.86 1.17
N HIS A 228 -7.47 -0.91 2.49
CA HIS A 228 -7.23 -2.12 3.27
C HIS A 228 -8.36 -3.14 3.13
N ALA A 229 -9.56 -2.71 2.72
CA ALA A 229 -10.67 -3.63 2.44
C ALA A 229 -10.44 -4.51 1.20
N LEU A 230 -9.57 -4.09 0.28
CA LEU A 230 -9.34 -4.70 -1.02
C LEU A 230 -7.86 -4.87 -1.38
N ASP A 231 -6.98 -4.87 -0.38
CA ASP A 231 -5.53 -4.99 -0.60
C ASP A 231 -5.15 -6.39 -1.10
N TYR A 232 -5.69 -7.46 -0.51
CA TYR A 232 -5.48 -8.83 -0.98
C TYR A 232 -6.03 -9.04 -2.39
N LYS A 233 -7.24 -8.53 -2.68
CA LYS A 233 -7.79 -8.51 -4.04
C LYS A 233 -6.85 -7.81 -5.01
N ALA A 234 -6.31 -6.65 -4.65
CA ALA A 234 -5.35 -5.94 -5.51
C ALA A 234 -4.10 -6.79 -5.81
N ASN A 235 -3.59 -7.51 -4.81
CA ASN A 235 -2.43 -8.39 -4.94
C ASN A 235 -2.71 -9.57 -5.90
N VAL A 236 -3.78 -10.34 -5.68
CA VAL A 236 -4.07 -11.54 -6.50
C VAL A 236 -4.54 -11.21 -7.92
N GLU A 237 -5.05 -10.00 -8.14
CA GLU A 237 -5.39 -9.48 -9.48
C GLU A 237 -4.21 -8.79 -10.18
N THR A 238 -3.02 -8.75 -9.57
CA THR A 238 -1.81 -8.26 -10.23
C THR A 238 -1.24 -9.36 -11.13
N ALA A 239 -1.22 -9.12 -12.44
CA ALA A 239 -0.91 -10.15 -13.43
C ALA A 239 0.49 -10.76 -13.24
N ILE A 240 1.53 -9.96 -13.05
CA ILE A 240 2.88 -10.51 -12.78
C ILE A 240 2.96 -11.29 -11.46
N TRP A 241 2.23 -10.88 -10.41
CA TRP A 241 2.15 -11.65 -9.16
C TRP A 241 1.55 -13.03 -9.41
N ALA A 242 0.53 -13.13 -10.28
CA ALA A 242 -0.10 -14.39 -10.63
C ALA A 242 0.77 -15.24 -11.59
N GLY A 243 1.49 -14.60 -12.51
CA GLY A 243 2.25 -15.28 -13.56
C GLY A 243 3.67 -15.69 -13.20
N MET A 244 4.31 -15.03 -12.22
CA MET A 244 5.72 -15.32 -11.88
C MET A 244 5.90 -16.69 -11.21
N GLU A 245 7.00 -17.36 -11.55
CA GLU A 245 7.35 -18.70 -11.07
C GLU A 245 7.88 -18.68 -9.63
N GLU A 246 8.51 -17.58 -9.22
CA GLU A 246 9.12 -17.39 -7.90
C GLU A 246 8.08 -17.14 -6.81
N ARG A 247 7.30 -18.16 -6.47
CA ARG A 247 6.14 -18.06 -5.55
C ARG A 247 6.50 -17.54 -4.17
N GLU A 248 7.66 -17.89 -3.62
CA GLU A 248 8.12 -17.35 -2.33
C GLU A 248 8.38 -15.83 -2.39
N ILE A 249 8.79 -15.30 -3.55
CA ILE A 249 8.96 -13.86 -3.76
C ILE A 249 7.59 -13.18 -3.91
N ALA A 250 6.69 -13.78 -4.69
CA ALA A 250 5.31 -13.31 -4.82
C ALA A 250 4.59 -13.28 -3.46
N GLU A 251 4.86 -14.24 -2.58
CA GLU A 251 4.28 -14.29 -1.24
C GLU A 251 4.82 -13.19 -0.31
N GLY A 252 5.98 -12.62 -0.64
CA GLY A 252 6.49 -11.39 -0.02
C GLY A 252 5.55 -10.19 -0.29
N CYS A 253 5.03 -10.06 -1.51
CA CYS A 253 3.99 -9.08 -1.83
C CYS A 253 2.72 -9.39 -1.04
N THR A 254 2.27 -10.64 -1.06
CA THR A 254 1.09 -11.09 -0.30
C THR A 254 1.21 -10.70 1.17
N ALA A 255 2.37 -10.85 1.81
CA ALA A 255 2.57 -10.53 3.22
C ALA A 255 2.29 -9.06 3.59
N CYS A 256 2.39 -8.12 2.64
CA CYS A 256 1.99 -6.72 2.82
C CYS A 256 0.49 -6.47 2.55
N HIS A 257 -0.16 -7.36 1.79
CA HIS A 257 -1.53 -7.22 1.28
C HIS A 257 -2.50 -8.23 1.92
N ILE A 258 -2.59 -8.23 3.24
CA ILE A 258 -3.43 -9.17 4.02
C ILE A 258 -4.42 -8.50 4.96
N ASN A 259 -4.52 -7.17 4.95
CA ASN A 259 -5.46 -6.47 5.83
C ASN A 259 -6.90 -6.90 5.54
N GLN A 260 -7.26 -7.13 4.26
CA GLN A 260 -8.56 -7.67 3.85
C GLN A 260 -8.87 -8.97 4.62
N ASN A 261 -7.91 -9.87 4.72
CA ASN A 261 -8.10 -11.23 5.23
C ASN A 261 -8.03 -11.31 6.76
N ARG A 262 -7.16 -10.52 7.41
CA ARG A 262 -6.89 -10.59 8.85
C ARG A 262 -6.78 -9.20 9.49
N CYS A 263 -7.15 -9.10 10.76
CA CYS A 263 -7.13 -7.82 11.50
C CYS A 263 -5.87 -7.62 12.37
N ASP A 264 -4.91 -8.55 12.39
CA ASP A 264 -3.74 -8.50 13.29
C ASP A 264 -2.49 -7.92 12.61
N THR A 265 -2.69 -7.00 11.66
CA THR A 265 -1.61 -6.32 10.91
C THR A 265 -1.06 -5.10 11.64
N CYS A 266 -1.92 -4.32 12.31
CA CYS A 266 -1.51 -3.12 13.07
C CYS A 266 -1.43 -3.36 14.59
N HIS A 267 -2.38 -4.09 15.15
CA HIS A 267 -2.38 -4.52 16.56
C HIS A 267 -2.14 -6.02 16.61
N THR A 268 -0.86 -6.40 16.70
CA THR A 268 -0.45 -7.76 16.36
C THR A 268 -0.92 -8.80 17.37
N ARG A 269 -1.06 -10.03 16.86
CA ARG A 269 -1.35 -11.20 17.70
C ARG A 269 -0.18 -11.46 18.67
N HIS A 270 -0.40 -11.95 19.88
CA HIS A 270 -1.67 -12.25 20.53
C HIS A 270 -2.02 -11.25 21.63
N GLN A 271 -1.36 -10.07 21.64
CA GLN A 271 -1.65 -9.02 22.61
C GLN A 271 -2.76 -8.08 22.14
N PHE A 272 -2.91 -7.89 20.82
CA PHE A 272 -3.95 -7.06 20.19
C PHE A 272 -4.02 -5.65 20.81
N SER A 273 -2.85 -5.03 20.97
CA SER A 273 -2.74 -3.74 21.66
C SER A 273 -3.19 -2.59 20.77
N ALA A 274 -4.27 -1.91 21.15
CA ALA A 274 -4.68 -0.68 20.48
C ALA A 274 -3.61 0.43 20.60
N ALA A 275 -2.81 0.44 21.67
CA ALA A 275 -1.71 1.37 21.84
C ALA A 275 -0.58 1.10 20.84
N GLU A 276 -0.30 -0.16 20.53
CA GLU A 276 0.67 -0.57 19.49
C GLU A 276 0.23 -0.05 18.11
N ALA A 277 -1.03 -0.30 17.72
CA ALA A 277 -1.56 0.12 16.42
C ALA A 277 -1.59 1.64 16.19
N ARG A 278 -1.51 2.45 17.26
CA ARG A 278 -1.48 3.92 17.15
C ARG A 278 -0.08 4.45 16.82
N LYS A 279 0.96 3.65 17.07
CA LYS A 279 2.34 4.03 16.85
C LYS A 279 2.70 3.91 15.36
N PRO A 280 3.49 4.84 14.80
CA PRO A 280 3.95 4.80 13.41
C PRO A 280 4.59 3.47 12.96
N GLU A 281 5.28 2.76 13.85
CA GLU A 281 5.94 1.48 13.55
C GLU A 281 4.96 0.38 13.15
N ALA A 282 3.70 0.45 13.59
CA ALA A 282 2.67 -0.50 13.18
C ALA A 282 2.38 -0.44 11.67
N CYS A 283 2.62 0.71 11.03
CA CYS A 283 2.44 0.90 9.60
C CYS A 283 3.70 0.53 8.80
N ALA A 284 4.87 0.57 9.47
CA ALA A 284 6.18 0.55 8.83
C ALA A 284 6.49 -0.74 8.07
N ASN A 285 5.88 -1.87 8.44
CA ASN A 285 6.17 -3.14 7.77
C ASN A 285 5.67 -3.18 6.32
N CYS A 286 4.65 -2.37 5.98
CA CYS A 286 4.06 -2.33 4.64
C CYS A 286 4.29 -0.98 3.95
N HIS A 287 4.15 0.12 4.69
CA HIS A 287 4.30 1.49 4.16
C HIS A 287 5.76 1.98 4.24
N ASN A 288 6.64 1.34 3.48
CA ASN A 288 8.06 1.63 3.39
C ASN A 288 8.61 1.33 1.98
N GLY A 289 9.89 1.59 1.73
CA GLY A 289 10.57 1.03 0.56
C GLY A 289 10.46 1.87 -0.70
N VAL A 290 10.81 1.29 -1.85
CA VAL A 290 11.19 2.04 -3.05
C VAL A 290 10.04 2.70 -3.80
N ASP A 291 8.84 2.15 -3.69
CA ASP A 291 7.61 2.54 -4.38
C ASP A 291 6.62 3.27 -3.45
N HIS A 292 6.83 3.22 -2.13
CA HIS A 292 6.02 3.95 -1.17
C HIS A 292 6.77 4.15 0.16
N ASN A 293 7.81 5.00 0.18
CA ASN A 293 8.63 5.28 1.36
C ASN A 293 7.94 6.18 2.41
N GLU A 294 6.68 5.95 2.75
CA GLU A 294 5.95 6.81 3.69
C GLU A 294 6.57 6.80 5.08
N PHE A 295 6.92 5.63 5.62
CA PHE A 295 7.52 5.52 6.95
C PHE A 295 8.85 6.26 7.02
N GLU A 296 9.74 6.07 6.04
CA GLU A 296 11.03 6.76 5.99
C GLU A 296 10.83 8.27 5.94
N ASN A 297 9.93 8.75 5.07
CA ASN A 297 9.65 10.19 4.96
C ASN A 297 9.04 10.76 6.25
N TYR A 298 8.09 10.07 6.86
CA TYR A 298 7.51 10.49 8.13
C TYR A 298 8.59 10.58 9.20
N MET A 299 9.41 9.54 9.37
CA MET A 299 10.41 9.46 10.43
C MET A 299 11.48 10.55 10.32
N VAL A 300 11.90 10.95 9.13
CA VAL A 300 12.89 12.04 8.98
C VAL A 300 12.27 13.44 8.82
N SER A 301 10.93 13.54 8.72
CA SER A 301 10.22 14.82 8.78
C SER A 301 10.30 15.45 10.18
N LYS A 302 9.89 16.71 10.32
CA LYS A 302 9.74 17.32 11.66
C LYS A 302 8.66 16.67 12.51
N HIS A 303 7.61 16.11 11.90
CA HIS A 303 6.58 15.37 12.64
C HIS A 303 7.17 14.10 13.27
N GLY A 304 7.88 13.28 12.47
CA GLY A 304 8.52 12.06 12.96
C GLY A 304 9.69 12.32 13.90
N ALA A 305 10.42 13.44 13.74
CA ALA A 305 11.47 13.82 14.68
C ALA A 305 10.93 14.15 16.07
N VAL A 306 9.78 14.83 16.17
CA VAL A 306 9.12 15.08 17.46
C VAL A 306 8.58 13.78 18.03
N TYR A 307 7.98 12.91 17.21
CA TYR A 307 7.56 11.57 17.64
C TYR A 307 8.71 10.77 18.23
N GLN A 308 9.86 10.69 17.56
CA GLN A 308 11.02 9.93 18.07
C GLN A 308 11.63 10.50 19.36
N THR A 309 11.51 11.81 19.58
CA THR A 309 12.13 12.46 20.73
C THR A 309 11.20 12.57 21.94
N MET A 310 9.89 12.60 21.71
CA MET A 310 8.88 12.86 22.75
C MET A 310 7.82 11.77 22.87
N GLY A 311 7.72 10.85 21.90
CA GLY A 311 6.66 9.85 21.80
C GLY A 311 6.57 8.90 23.00
N ASP A 312 7.69 8.62 23.66
CA ASP A 312 7.72 7.81 24.89
C ASP A 312 7.04 8.50 26.09
N GLN A 313 6.83 9.81 26.02
CA GLN A 313 6.15 10.59 27.06
C GLN A 313 4.64 10.70 26.83
N TRP A 314 4.15 10.29 25.66
CA TRP A 314 2.72 10.34 25.32
C TRP A 314 1.99 9.13 25.90
N ASP A 315 0.74 9.33 26.29
CA ASP A 315 -0.13 8.22 26.67
C ASP A 315 -0.74 7.60 25.40
N TRP A 316 -0.24 6.42 25.02
CA TRP A 316 -0.73 5.69 23.85
C TRP A 316 -2.01 4.90 24.11
N GLU A 317 -2.48 4.81 25.35
CA GLU A 317 -3.67 4.05 25.71
C GLU A 317 -4.97 4.83 25.45
N VAL A 318 -4.92 6.16 25.47
CA VAL A 318 -6.06 7.00 25.05
C VAL A 318 -6.43 6.74 23.59
N GLN A 319 -7.72 6.86 23.28
CA GLN A 319 -8.19 6.79 21.90
C GLN A 319 -7.69 7.99 21.06
N LEU A 320 -7.57 7.81 19.74
CA LEU A 320 -7.00 8.82 18.83
C LEU A 320 -7.65 10.21 18.94
N LYS A 321 -8.98 10.24 19.14
CA LYS A 321 -9.75 11.48 19.37
C LYS A 321 -9.23 12.33 20.54
N GLU A 322 -8.61 11.70 21.52
CA GLU A 322 -8.09 12.34 22.73
C GLU A 322 -6.55 12.35 22.79
N ALA A 323 -5.88 11.92 21.72
CA ALA A 323 -4.43 11.75 21.69
C ALA A 323 -3.67 13.06 21.94
N ILE A 324 -4.14 14.17 21.38
CA ILE A 324 -3.51 15.48 21.59
C ILE A 324 -3.77 16.01 23.00
N THR A 325 -5.04 16.19 23.38
CA THR A 325 -5.42 16.92 24.61
C THR A 325 -5.24 16.11 25.88
N LYS A 326 -5.54 14.80 25.87
CA LYS A 326 -5.36 13.92 27.03
C LYS A 326 -4.09 13.07 26.91
N GLY A 327 -3.79 12.61 25.71
CA GLY A 327 -2.60 11.79 25.45
C GLY A 327 -1.28 12.58 25.48
N GLY A 328 -1.35 13.91 25.43
CA GLY A 328 -0.17 14.78 25.45
C GLY A 328 0.63 14.74 24.15
N GLN A 329 0.06 14.21 23.06
CA GLN A 329 0.73 14.12 21.78
C GLN A 329 0.94 15.51 21.17
N THR A 330 2.20 15.82 20.83
CA THR A 330 2.62 17.14 20.33
C THR A 330 3.02 17.16 18.85
N ALA A 331 2.96 16.01 18.18
CA ALA A 331 3.13 15.90 16.73
C ALA A 331 2.22 14.80 16.18
N PRO A 332 1.77 14.87 14.92
CA PRO A 332 0.89 13.86 14.35
C PRO A 332 1.61 12.53 14.13
N THR A 333 0.84 11.45 14.03
CA THR A 333 1.28 10.09 13.66
C THR A 333 0.52 9.60 12.43
N CYS A 334 0.96 8.49 11.84
CA CYS A 334 0.30 7.82 10.71
C CYS A 334 -1.20 7.61 11.00
N ALA A 335 -1.50 6.95 12.11
CA ALA A 335 -2.88 6.67 12.54
C ALA A 335 -3.68 7.95 12.79
N TYR A 336 -3.09 8.97 13.45
CA TYR A 336 -3.78 10.23 13.72
C TYR A 336 -4.19 10.94 12.43
N CYS A 337 -3.28 11.03 11.45
CA CYS A 337 -3.57 11.70 10.18
C CYS A 337 -4.51 10.90 9.28
N HIS A 338 -4.32 9.59 9.14
CA HIS A 338 -5.03 8.82 8.11
C HIS A 338 -6.36 8.23 8.58
N MET A 339 -6.55 7.98 9.88
CA MET A 339 -7.83 7.49 10.43
C MET A 339 -8.79 8.63 10.76
N GLU A 340 -8.30 9.88 10.79
CA GLU A 340 -9.12 11.07 11.04
C GLU A 340 -9.87 11.51 9.79
N ASN A 341 -11.15 11.88 9.95
CA ASN A 341 -11.91 12.59 8.94
C ASN A 341 -12.97 13.48 9.61
N GLU A 342 -12.86 14.79 9.42
CA GLU A 342 -13.80 15.80 9.94
C GLU A 342 -13.97 15.73 11.48
N GLY A 343 -12.87 15.57 12.19
CA GLY A 343 -12.79 15.49 13.66
C GLY A 343 -13.20 14.14 14.25
N LYS A 344 -13.53 13.15 13.41
CA LYS A 344 -13.88 11.78 13.79
C LYS A 344 -12.77 10.81 13.41
N PHE A 345 -12.70 9.66 14.09
CA PHE A 345 -11.68 8.64 13.87
C PHE A 345 -12.33 7.29 13.61
N SER A 346 -11.88 6.59 12.57
CA SER A 346 -12.44 5.28 12.18
C SER A 346 -11.40 4.39 11.49
N HIS A 347 -11.70 3.11 11.32
CA HIS A 347 -10.87 2.18 10.53
C HIS A 347 -10.96 2.41 9.00
N ASN A 348 -11.73 3.39 8.54
CA ASN A 348 -11.72 3.82 7.15
C ASN A 348 -10.60 4.85 6.92
N VAL A 349 -9.52 4.46 6.25
CA VAL A 349 -8.36 5.34 6.02
C VAL A 349 -8.37 6.05 4.66
N VAL A 350 -9.42 5.84 3.86
CA VAL A 350 -9.43 6.27 2.44
C VAL A 350 -10.23 7.54 2.18
N ARG A 351 -10.94 8.09 3.17
CA ARG A 351 -11.88 9.22 2.98
C ARG A 351 -11.22 10.55 2.59
N LYS A 352 -9.93 10.72 2.84
CA LYS A 352 -9.17 11.94 2.47
C LYS A 352 -8.19 11.73 1.33
N VAL A 353 -8.12 10.53 0.75
CA VAL A 353 -7.18 10.21 -0.35
C VAL A 353 -7.48 11.08 -1.57
N ARG A 354 -6.47 11.81 -2.07
CA ARG A 354 -6.54 12.60 -3.31
C ARG A 354 -5.59 12.06 -4.38
N TRP A 355 -4.35 11.81 -4.00
CA TRP A 355 -3.30 11.35 -4.93
C TRP A 355 -3.10 9.83 -5.00
N ALA A 356 -3.80 9.06 -4.15
CA ALA A 356 -3.71 7.59 -4.09
C ALA A 356 -2.29 7.05 -3.86
N PHE A 357 -1.98 5.92 -4.50
CA PHE A 357 -0.66 5.29 -4.51
C PHE A 357 0.29 6.01 -5.45
N ASN A 358 -0.01 6.01 -6.76
CA ASN A 358 0.83 6.59 -7.81
C ASN A 358 0.18 7.88 -8.39
N PRO A 359 0.90 9.02 -8.44
CA PRO A 359 0.41 10.22 -9.12
C PRO A 359 0.30 9.98 -10.63
N VAL A 360 -0.84 10.36 -11.22
CA VAL A 360 -1.09 10.25 -12.67
C VAL A 360 -1.75 11.52 -13.22
N PRO A 361 -1.63 11.82 -14.53
CA PRO A 361 -2.28 12.98 -15.14
C PRO A 361 -3.79 13.04 -14.89
N ALA A 362 -4.48 11.89 -14.95
CA ALA A 362 -5.92 11.80 -14.69
C ALA A 362 -6.33 12.28 -13.28
N ILE A 363 -5.42 12.26 -12.31
CA ILE A 363 -5.64 12.87 -10.99
C ILE A 363 -5.25 14.35 -11.03
N ALA A 364 -4.06 14.67 -11.54
CA ALA A 364 -3.50 16.01 -11.57
C ALA A 364 -4.41 17.04 -12.29
N ASP A 365 -5.07 16.61 -13.37
CA ASP A 365 -5.97 17.41 -14.20
C ASP A 365 -7.34 17.64 -13.55
N ASN A 366 -7.67 16.88 -12.50
CA ASN A 366 -8.99 16.90 -11.85
C ASN A 366 -8.97 17.41 -10.40
N LEU A 367 -7.85 17.95 -9.90
CA LEU A 367 -7.75 18.41 -8.49
C LEU A 367 -8.75 19.51 -8.11
N ASP A 368 -9.26 20.27 -9.09
CA ASP A 368 -10.26 21.32 -8.88
C ASP A 368 -11.71 20.78 -8.83
N HIS A 369 -11.92 19.50 -9.15
CA HIS A 369 -13.23 18.87 -9.05
C HIS A 369 -13.68 18.76 -7.58
N GLU A 370 -14.98 18.95 -7.31
CA GLU A 370 -15.57 19.05 -5.96
C GLU A 370 -15.17 17.89 -5.02
N TRP A 371 -15.06 16.69 -5.58
CA TRP A 371 -14.60 15.51 -4.83
C TRP A 371 -13.17 15.64 -4.30
N PHE A 372 -12.24 16.25 -5.06
CA PHE A 372 -10.86 16.43 -4.61
C PHE A 372 -10.72 17.62 -3.66
N THR A 373 -11.49 18.69 -3.89
CA THR A 373 -11.47 19.89 -3.05
C THR A 373 -12.09 19.61 -1.68
N SER A 374 -13.21 18.89 -1.60
CA SER A 374 -13.79 18.47 -0.30
C SER A 374 -12.82 17.62 0.52
N ARG A 375 -12.06 16.73 -0.11
CA ARG A 375 -11.01 15.95 0.56
C ARG A 375 -9.81 16.80 0.98
N GLN A 376 -9.51 17.86 0.25
CA GLN A 376 -8.51 18.84 0.66
C GLN A 376 -8.97 19.60 1.90
N GLU A 377 -10.25 19.98 1.98
CA GLU A 377 -10.83 20.59 3.19
C GLU A 377 -10.77 19.65 4.41
N ALA A 378 -10.99 18.34 4.19
CA ALA A 378 -10.82 17.35 5.24
C ALA A 378 -9.36 17.27 5.73
N TRP A 379 -8.36 17.36 4.84
CA TRP A 379 -6.95 17.47 5.23
C TRP A 379 -6.64 18.76 5.99
N VAL A 380 -7.17 19.90 5.52
CA VAL A 380 -7.02 21.19 6.21
C VAL A 380 -7.56 21.08 7.63
N THR A 381 -8.70 20.44 7.84
CA THR A 381 -9.28 20.17 9.17
C THR A 381 -8.27 19.44 10.06
N THR A 382 -7.65 18.36 9.57
CA THR A 382 -6.60 17.64 10.31
C THR A 382 -5.45 18.56 10.70
N CYS A 383 -4.89 19.29 9.74
CA CYS A 383 -3.73 20.17 9.93
C CYS A 383 -4.03 21.30 10.93
N THR A 384 -5.26 21.83 10.91
CA THR A 384 -5.68 22.94 11.78
C THR A 384 -5.88 22.57 13.23
N THR A 385 -5.72 21.30 13.59
CA THR A 385 -5.54 20.90 15.00
C THR A 385 -4.30 21.57 15.61
N CYS A 386 -3.26 21.86 14.82
CA CYS A 386 -1.99 22.41 15.30
C CYS A 386 -1.52 23.67 14.54
N HIS A 387 -1.82 23.78 13.26
CA HIS A 387 -1.33 24.87 12.40
C HIS A 387 -2.45 25.85 12.04
N SER A 388 -2.08 27.06 11.61
CA SER A 388 -3.07 27.95 10.97
C SER A 388 -3.53 27.34 9.64
N GLU A 389 -4.76 27.64 9.27
CA GLU A 389 -5.33 27.22 7.98
C GLU A 389 -4.48 27.71 6.80
N SER A 390 -4.00 28.96 6.86
CA SER A 390 -3.14 29.55 5.83
C SER A 390 -1.85 28.76 5.62
N PHE A 391 -1.23 28.29 6.71
CA PHE A 391 -0.03 27.46 6.64
C PHE A 391 -0.35 26.08 6.04
N ALA A 392 -1.42 25.44 6.53
CA ALA A 392 -1.86 24.14 6.02
C ALA A 392 -2.12 24.18 4.50
N ARG A 393 -2.86 25.18 4.02
CA ARG A 393 -3.16 25.36 2.59
C ARG A 393 -1.90 25.65 1.76
N ALA A 394 -0.97 26.46 2.26
CA ALA A 394 0.28 26.72 1.58
C ALA A 394 1.11 25.44 1.40
N MET A 395 1.21 24.62 2.46
CA MET A 395 1.90 23.34 2.40
C MET A 395 1.22 22.35 1.45
N LEU A 396 -0.11 22.20 1.53
CA LEU A 396 -0.85 21.30 0.63
C LEU A 396 -0.78 21.75 -0.84
N SER A 397 -0.77 23.06 -1.10
CA SER A 397 -0.56 23.60 -2.46
C SER A 397 0.86 23.30 -2.97
N GLN A 398 1.88 23.37 -2.10
CA GLN A 398 3.24 22.97 -2.45
C GLN A 398 3.29 21.49 -2.85
N VAL A 399 2.60 20.62 -2.10
CA VAL A 399 2.50 19.19 -2.43
C VAL A 399 1.91 19.00 -3.83
N ASP A 400 0.74 19.58 -4.10
CA ASP A 400 0.07 19.41 -5.39
C ASP A 400 0.93 19.93 -6.56
N ASN A 401 1.56 21.10 -6.39
CA ASN A 401 2.40 21.70 -7.42
C ASN A 401 3.70 20.91 -7.66
N GLY A 402 4.35 20.42 -6.61
CA GLY A 402 5.56 19.62 -6.74
C GLY A 402 5.33 18.30 -7.46
N ILE A 403 4.20 17.64 -7.18
CA ILE A 403 3.80 16.42 -7.89
C ILE A 403 3.57 16.71 -9.38
N LYS A 404 2.81 17.78 -9.69
CA LYS A 404 2.57 18.21 -11.08
C LYS A 404 3.86 18.48 -11.85
N GLN A 405 4.86 19.09 -11.19
CA GLN A 405 6.17 19.34 -11.81
C GLN A 405 6.90 18.03 -12.14
N GLY A 406 6.88 17.05 -11.24
CA GLY A 406 7.48 15.74 -11.52
C GLY A 406 6.80 15.01 -12.67
N LEU A 407 5.47 15.05 -12.72
CA LEU A 407 4.67 14.41 -13.78
C LEU A 407 5.02 14.91 -15.18
N VAL A 408 5.40 16.18 -15.34
CA VAL A 408 5.83 16.72 -16.66
C VAL A 408 7.00 15.92 -17.23
N TYR A 409 7.98 15.57 -16.39
CA TYR A 409 9.17 14.84 -16.82
C TYR A 409 8.90 13.35 -17.01
N GLU A 410 8.14 12.73 -16.10
CA GLU A 410 7.75 11.32 -16.24
C GLU A 410 6.94 11.10 -17.52
N GLN A 411 5.97 11.97 -17.84
CA GLN A 411 5.18 11.86 -19.07
C GLN A 411 6.01 12.10 -20.34
N ALA A 412 7.01 12.99 -20.29
CA ALA A 412 7.93 13.19 -21.40
C ALA A 412 8.82 11.96 -21.65
N ALA A 413 9.34 11.34 -20.58
CA ALA A 413 10.10 10.10 -20.66
C ALA A 413 9.23 8.92 -21.16
N LYS A 414 8.01 8.80 -20.63
CA LYS A 414 7.01 7.82 -21.09
C LYS A 414 6.83 7.86 -22.60
N LYS A 415 6.66 9.07 -23.14
CA LYS A 415 6.47 9.27 -24.57
C LYS A 415 7.66 8.72 -25.37
N VAL A 416 8.89 9.03 -24.95
CA VAL A 416 10.11 8.55 -25.62
C VAL A 416 10.19 7.03 -25.63
N VAL A 417 9.97 6.38 -24.48
CA VAL A 417 10.04 4.92 -24.39
C VAL A 417 8.95 4.24 -25.21
N ASN A 418 7.73 4.78 -25.20
CA ASN A 418 6.64 4.28 -26.04
C ASN A 418 6.92 4.47 -27.53
N ASP A 419 7.43 5.64 -27.96
CA ASP A 419 7.78 5.87 -29.36
C ASP A 419 8.83 4.84 -29.84
N LEU A 420 9.87 4.57 -29.03
CA LEU A 420 10.89 3.56 -29.35
C LEU A 420 10.31 2.15 -29.41
N TYR A 421 9.38 1.82 -28.52
CA TYR A 421 8.66 0.54 -28.53
C TYR A 421 7.82 0.41 -29.81
N ASP A 422 7.01 1.41 -30.14
CA ASP A 422 6.11 1.41 -31.29
C ASP A 422 6.88 1.37 -32.62
N GLU A 423 8.02 2.07 -32.70
CA GLU A 423 8.92 2.05 -33.85
C GLU A 423 9.70 0.71 -33.97
N GLY A 424 9.67 -0.11 -32.93
CA GLY A 424 10.37 -1.39 -32.90
C GLY A 424 11.90 -1.22 -32.83
N LEU A 425 12.36 -0.15 -32.17
CA LEU A 425 13.76 0.26 -32.07
C LEU A 425 14.43 -0.15 -30.76
N LEU A 426 13.66 -0.62 -29.76
CA LEU A 426 14.24 -1.06 -28.50
C LEU A 426 15.25 -2.20 -28.73
N VAL A 427 16.29 -2.21 -27.91
CA VAL A 427 17.37 -3.20 -28.02
C VAL A 427 16.82 -4.61 -27.92
N GLY A 428 17.00 -5.41 -28.98
CA GLY A 428 16.55 -6.80 -28.99
C GLY A 428 15.04 -6.98 -29.15
N GLN A 429 14.25 -5.93 -29.37
CA GLN A 429 12.78 -6.03 -29.43
C GLN A 429 12.27 -7.04 -30.46
N LYS A 430 12.91 -7.10 -31.63
CA LYS A 430 12.53 -7.99 -32.74
C LYS A 430 13.32 -9.31 -32.76
N THR A 431 14.31 -9.48 -31.88
CA THR A 431 15.28 -10.58 -31.98
C THR A 431 15.51 -11.36 -30.69
N ASN A 432 15.26 -10.77 -29.53
CA ASN A 432 15.56 -11.34 -28.22
C ASN A 432 14.59 -10.84 -27.12
N ARG A 433 13.32 -10.63 -27.46
CA ARG A 433 12.29 -10.17 -26.52
C ARG A 433 11.24 -11.26 -26.30
N PRO A 434 11.44 -12.18 -25.33
CA PRO A 434 10.42 -13.15 -24.96
C PRO A 434 9.21 -12.44 -24.32
N ALA A 435 8.02 -13.03 -24.47
CA ALA A 435 6.82 -12.56 -23.79
C ALA A 435 6.93 -12.78 -22.26
N PRO A 436 6.34 -11.88 -21.44
CA PRO A 436 6.22 -12.10 -20.00
C PRO A 436 5.33 -13.33 -19.71
N PRO A 437 5.38 -13.89 -18.49
CA PRO A 437 4.54 -15.03 -18.13
C PRO A 437 3.06 -14.63 -18.13
N ALA A 438 2.21 -15.49 -18.70
CA ALA A 438 0.76 -15.28 -18.65
C ALA A 438 0.26 -15.20 -17.19
N PRO A 439 -0.72 -14.34 -16.86
CA PRO A 439 -1.57 -13.57 -17.78
C PRO A 439 -1.01 -12.21 -18.19
N GLU A 440 0.24 -11.88 -17.84
CA GLU A 440 0.80 -10.56 -18.09
C GLU A 440 0.91 -10.24 -19.59
N ALA A 441 0.67 -8.97 -19.93
CA ALA A 441 0.82 -8.47 -21.29
C ALA A 441 2.17 -7.74 -21.45
N ASP A 442 2.83 -7.94 -22.60
CA ASP A 442 4.03 -7.18 -22.94
C ASP A 442 3.68 -5.70 -23.12
N ALA A 443 4.48 -4.82 -22.50
CA ALA A 443 4.27 -3.38 -22.56
C ALA A 443 5.59 -2.64 -22.34
N ALA A 444 5.75 -1.49 -22.98
CA ALA A 444 6.91 -0.63 -22.82
C ALA A 444 7.02 -0.11 -21.37
N GLY A 445 8.04 -0.56 -20.64
CA GLY A 445 8.25 -0.19 -19.24
C GLY A 445 7.14 -0.62 -18.30
N GLY A 446 6.45 -1.73 -18.61
CA GLY A 446 5.38 -2.29 -17.77
C GLY A 446 5.87 -2.70 -16.36
N PHE A 447 4.94 -2.70 -15.39
CA PHE A 447 5.21 -3.04 -13.99
C PHE A 447 5.93 -4.40 -13.82
N TYR A 448 5.61 -5.38 -14.66
CA TYR A 448 6.25 -6.70 -14.64
C TYR A 448 7.77 -6.64 -14.76
N GLY A 449 8.33 -5.60 -15.38
CA GLY A 449 9.77 -5.40 -15.55
C GLY A 449 10.54 -5.20 -14.25
N LEU A 450 9.84 -4.95 -13.13
CA LEU A 450 10.41 -4.91 -11.78
C LEU A 450 10.63 -6.32 -11.18
N PHE A 451 9.79 -7.28 -11.58
CA PHE A 451 9.72 -8.62 -10.94
C PHE A 451 10.15 -9.75 -11.87
N TRP A 452 10.22 -9.49 -13.17
CA TRP A 452 10.59 -10.48 -14.17
C TRP A 452 11.43 -9.86 -15.28
N ALA A 453 12.48 -10.58 -15.67
CA ALA A 453 13.31 -10.23 -16.81
C ALA A 453 13.83 -11.47 -17.53
N ARG A 454 13.73 -11.50 -18.86
CA ARG A 454 14.33 -12.55 -19.69
C ARG A 454 14.73 -12.00 -21.05
N GLY A 455 15.94 -12.34 -21.51
CA GLY A 455 16.48 -11.80 -22.75
C GLY A 455 16.60 -10.28 -22.67
N ASN A 456 15.92 -9.57 -23.57
CA ASN A 456 15.80 -8.11 -23.56
C ASN A 456 14.36 -7.64 -23.25
N ASN A 457 13.62 -8.40 -22.43
CA ASN A 457 12.37 -7.95 -21.85
C ASN A 457 12.48 -7.89 -20.31
N PRO A 458 12.44 -6.71 -19.68
CA PRO A 458 12.53 -5.38 -20.30
C PRO A 458 13.95 -5.07 -20.84
N THR A 459 14.08 -4.03 -21.68
CA THR A 459 15.37 -3.41 -22.02
C THR A 459 15.85 -2.47 -20.90
N SER A 460 17.09 -1.99 -20.98
CA SER A 460 17.62 -1.05 -19.98
C SER A 460 16.83 0.26 -19.93
N ILE A 461 16.46 0.83 -21.08
CA ILE A 461 15.69 2.08 -21.11
C ILE A 461 14.27 1.88 -20.57
N GLU A 462 13.66 0.72 -20.83
CA GLU A 462 12.38 0.36 -20.20
C GLU A 462 12.52 0.18 -18.69
N ARG A 463 13.59 -0.47 -18.22
CA ARG A 463 13.85 -0.68 -16.78
C ARG A 463 14.01 0.64 -16.03
N VAL A 464 14.77 1.58 -16.59
CA VAL A 464 14.95 2.94 -16.04
C VAL A 464 13.61 3.66 -16.03
N TYR A 465 12.83 3.58 -17.11
CA TYR A 465 11.51 4.20 -17.11
C TYR A 465 10.56 3.58 -16.08
N THR A 466 10.56 2.25 -15.90
CA THR A 466 9.76 1.60 -14.86
C THR A 466 10.14 2.06 -13.45
N GLU A 467 11.44 2.22 -13.18
CA GLU A 467 11.94 2.86 -11.95
C GLU A 467 11.46 4.31 -11.82
N MET A 468 11.50 5.08 -12.90
CA MET A 468 11.10 6.48 -12.92
C MET A 468 9.63 6.68 -12.51
N TRP A 469 8.72 5.88 -13.09
CA TRP A 469 7.26 6.05 -12.87
C TRP A 469 6.71 5.28 -11.66
N GLU A 470 7.37 4.20 -11.21
CA GLU A 470 6.89 3.40 -10.07
C GLU A 470 7.72 3.59 -8.80
N HIS A 471 8.95 4.10 -8.88
CA HIS A 471 9.75 4.43 -7.69
C HIS A 471 9.91 5.94 -7.54
N ASP A 472 10.54 6.62 -8.49
CA ASP A 472 11.08 7.97 -8.24
C ASP A 472 10.02 9.07 -8.21
N ILE A 473 9.03 9.03 -9.12
CA ILE A 473 7.90 9.95 -9.05
C ILE A 473 7.05 9.72 -7.78
N ILE A 474 6.92 8.46 -7.34
CA ILE A 474 6.18 8.16 -6.11
C ILE A 474 6.97 8.63 -4.89
N LYS A 475 8.28 8.39 -4.81
CA LYS A 475 9.13 8.93 -3.74
C LYS A 475 9.13 10.47 -3.70
N LEU A 476 9.10 11.14 -4.87
CA LEU A 476 8.88 12.59 -4.93
C LEU A 476 7.56 12.98 -4.27
N TYR A 477 6.47 12.30 -4.66
CA TYR A 477 5.15 12.50 -4.08
C TYR A 477 5.14 12.24 -2.55
N LYS A 478 5.58 11.07 -2.08
CA LYS A 478 5.54 10.73 -0.66
C LYS A 478 6.45 11.63 0.17
N GLY A 479 7.60 12.05 -0.37
CA GLY A 479 8.49 13.03 0.24
C GLY A 479 7.80 14.38 0.44
N LEU A 480 7.09 14.88 -0.58
CA LEU A 480 6.30 16.11 -0.48
C LEU A 480 5.18 15.96 0.55
N ALA A 481 4.37 14.90 0.45
CA ALA A 481 3.18 14.69 1.27
C ALA A 481 3.49 14.48 2.76
N HIS A 482 4.67 13.96 3.10
CA HIS A 482 5.13 13.77 4.48
C HIS A 482 6.16 14.82 4.90
N PHE A 483 6.35 15.88 4.11
CA PHE A 483 7.17 17.04 4.42
C PHE A 483 8.61 16.69 4.78
N ASN A 484 9.24 15.85 3.95
CA ASN A 484 10.64 15.51 4.03
C ASN A 484 11.44 16.17 2.88
N PRO A 485 12.07 17.34 3.12
CA PRO A 485 12.83 18.06 2.10
C PRO A 485 13.88 17.23 1.41
N GLY A 486 14.61 16.39 2.14
CA GLY A 486 15.68 15.57 1.58
C GLY A 486 15.17 14.61 0.50
N ASN A 487 14.02 13.96 0.72
CA ASN A 487 13.52 12.92 -0.20
C ASN A 487 12.63 13.43 -1.33
N TYR A 488 12.21 14.71 -1.33
CA TYR A 488 11.62 15.31 -2.52
C TYR A 488 12.61 16.16 -3.32
N THR A 489 13.86 16.31 -2.86
CA THR A 489 14.91 17.09 -3.55
C THR A 489 16.14 16.26 -3.89
N TYR A 490 17.03 16.01 -2.92
CA TYR A 490 18.40 15.52 -3.15
C TYR A 490 18.55 14.01 -3.01
N SER A 491 17.96 13.42 -1.97
CA SER A 491 18.20 12.02 -1.59
C SER A 491 17.36 11.04 -2.40
N ASN A 492 16.16 11.46 -2.75
CA ASN A 492 15.19 10.76 -3.57
C ASN A 492 14.35 11.80 -4.32
N GLY A 493 13.36 11.34 -5.09
CA GLY A 493 12.38 12.21 -5.71
C GLY A 493 12.98 13.00 -6.86
N TRP A 494 13.12 14.33 -6.74
CA TRP A 494 13.49 15.19 -7.86
C TRP A 494 14.86 14.84 -8.47
N ALA A 495 15.92 14.68 -7.67
CA ALA A 495 17.25 14.40 -8.20
C ALA A 495 17.32 13.05 -8.94
N SER A 496 16.70 12.00 -8.40
CA SER A 496 16.65 10.67 -9.01
C SER A 496 15.80 10.69 -10.29
N LEU A 497 14.62 11.31 -10.24
CA LEU A 497 13.74 11.51 -11.39
C LEU A 497 14.44 12.25 -12.54
N MET A 498 15.26 13.27 -12.25
CA MET A 498 16.03 13.98 -13.26
C MET A 498 17.19 13.13 -13.82
N GLY A 499 17.77 12.25 -13.00
CA GLY A 499 18.76 11.27 -13.44
C GLY A 499 18.16 10.30 -14.45
N ASP A 500 17.06 9.65 -14.08
CA ASP A 500 16.33 8.72 -14.97
C ASP A 500 15.90 9.40 -16.27
N TYR A 501 15.39 10.64 -16.18
CA TYR A 501 15.04 11.41 -17.37
C TYR A 501 16.25 11.64 -18.29
N ALA A 502 17.39 12.06 -17.73
CA ALA A 502 18.61 12.30 -18.51
C ALA A 502 19.11 11.01 -19.18
N ASP A 503 19.10 9.90 -18.45
CA ASP A 503 19.51 8.59 -18.94
C ASP A 503 18.59 8.11 -20.09
N ILE A 504 17.28 8.28 -19.97
CA ILE A 504 16.32 7.93 -21.03
C ILE A 504 16.57 8.76 -22.30
N MET A 505 16.80 10.07 -22.18
CA MET A 505 17.06 10.94 -23.33
C MET A 505 18.39 10.60 -24.03
N ASP A 506 19.43 10.25 -23.26
CA ASP A 506 20.73 9.82 -23.81
C ASP A 506 20.61 8.47 -24.53
N MET A 507 19.90 7.51 -23.92
CA MET A 507 19.63 6.20 -24.52
C MET A 507 18.80 6.32 -25.80
N ASP A 508 17.76 7.16 -25.83
CA ASP A 508 16.96 7.42 -27.03
C ASP A 508 17.83 7.96 -28.17
N THR A 509 18.64 8.99 -27.88
CA THR A 509 19.55 9.58 -28.87
C THR A 509 20.49 8.51 -29.42
N THR A 510 21.13 7.74 -28.54
CA THR A 510 22.07 6.67 -28.93
C THR A 510 21.41 5.58 -29.78
N ILE A 511 20.19 5.17 -29.42
CA ILE A 511 19.42 4.16 -30.15
C ILE A 511 19.08 4.67 -31.55
N ARG A 512 18.61 5.92 -31.68
CA ARG A 512 18.24 6.53 -32.95
C ARG A 512 19.44 6.79 -33.86
N GLU A 513 20.56 7.27 -33.33
CA GLU A 513 21.82 7.41 -34.08
C GLU A 513 22.33 6.06 -34.59
N THR A 514 22.23 5.02 -33.76
CA THR A 514 22.60 3.66 -34.15
C THR A 514 21.69 3.13 -35.27
N ALA A 515 20.39 3.42 -35.21
CA ALA A 515 19.43 3.05 -36.24
C ALA A 515 19.72 3.78 -37.57
N ASP A 516 19.98 5.09 -37.54
CA ASP A 516 20.39 5.87 -38.73
C ASP A 516 21.68 5.31 -39.34
N LEU A 517 22.70 5.04 -38.51
CA LEU A 517 23.95 4.47 -38.98
C LEU A 517 23.75 3.11 -39.67
N LYS A 518 22.93 2.23 -39.09
CA LYS A 518 22.58 0.94 -39.71
C LYS A 518 21.87 1.12 -41.05
N ASN A 519 20.94 2.07 -41.14
CA ASN A 519 20.24 2.38 -42.39
C ASN A 519 21.21 2.90 -43.47
N ARG A 520 22.15 3.77 -43.10
CA ARG A 520 23.19 4.28 -44.01
C ARG A 520 24.13 3.17 -44.48
N ILE A 521 24.54 2.26 -43.58
CA ILE A 521 25.36 1.09 -43.93
C ILE A 521 24.58 0.19 -44.91
N ALA A 522 23.32 -0.13 -44.62
CA ALA A 522 22.48 -0.94 -45.50
C ALA A 522 22.31 -0.30 -46.89
N ALA A 523 22.14 1.03 -46.96
CA ALA A 523 22.07 1.75 -48.23
C ALA A 523 23.38 1.66 -49.04
N LEU A 524 24.53 1.77 -48.37
CA LEU A 524 25.85 1.60 -49.01
C LEU A 524 26.08 0.17 -49.50
N GLU A 525 25.67 -0.84 -48.72
CA GLU A 525 25.78 -2.26 -49.09
C GLU A 525 24.88 -2.58 -50.29
N ALA A 526 23.66 -2.04 -50.33
CA ALA A 526 22.75 -2.18 -51.47
C ALA A 526 23.31 -1.51 -52.74
N GLN A 527 23.88 -0.31 -52.62
CA GLN A 527 24.55 0.37 -53.73
C GLN A 527 25.74 -0.44 -54.26
N LYS A 528 26.56 -1.02 -53.38
CA LYS A 528 27.69 -1.87 -53.78
C LYS A 528 27.24 -3.16 -54.48
N GLN A 529 26.13 -3.77 -54.07
CA GLN A 529 25.53 -4.90 -54.79
C GLN A 529 25.05 -4.51 -56.19
N SER A 530 24.45 -3.32 -56.35
CA SER A 530 24.06 -2.82 -57.68
C SER A 530 25.25 -2.50 -58.60
N SER A 531 26.37 -2.03 -58.02
CA SER A 531 27.62 -1.75 -58.75
C SER A 531 28.37 -3.03 -59.17
N LEU A 532 28.22 -4.15 -58.45
CA LEU A 532 28.81 -5.45 -58.80
C LEU A 532 28.13 -6.14 -60.00
N LEU A 533 26.92 -5.71 -60.37
CA LEU A 533 26.19 -6.18 -61.55
C LEU A 533 26.50 -5.37 -62.81
N ILE A 534 27.35 -4.33 -62.71
CA ILE A 534 27.93 -3.63 -63.86
C ILE A 534 29.39 -4.10 -63.98
N PRO A 535 29.76 -4.85 -65.03
CA PRO A 535 31.13 -5.31 -65.19
C PRO A 535 32.03 -4.13 -65.60
N ASP A 536 32.52 -3.38 -64.62
CA ASP A 536 33.53 -2.35 -64.88
C ASP A 536 34.91 -3.02 -64.98
N THR A 537 35.33 -3.28 -66.22
CA THR A 537 36.54 -4.02 -66.60
C THR A 537 37.86 -3.42 -66.11
N ASN A 538 37.84 -2.28 -65.42
CA ASN A 538 39.03 -1.58 -64.94
C ASN A 538 39.38 -1.84 -63.46
N LEU A 539 38.44 -2.27 -62.61
CA LEU A 539 38.70 -2.44 -61.17
C LEU A 539 39.51 -3.71 -60.82
N LYS A 540 39.49 -4.74 -61.67
CA LYS A 540 40.28 -5.98 -61.46
C LYS A 540 41.79 -5.76 -61.55
N LYS A 541 42.27 -4.64 -62.11
CA LYS A 541 43.72 -4.31 -62.14
C LYS A 541 44.20 -3.54 -60.91
N ALA A 542 43.32 -2.91 -60.14
CA ALA A 542 43.70 -2.15 -58.95
C ALA A 542 43.69 -2.99 -57.65
N SER A 543 42.88 -4.06 -57.59
CA SER A 543 42.71 -4.85 -56.35
C SER A 543 43.89 -5.77 -56.00
N LEU A 544 44.83 -6.01 -56.91
CA LEU A 544 46.03 -6.81 -56.65
C LEU A 544 47.21 -5.99 -56.09
N GLY A 545 47.20 -4.66 -56.20
CA GLY A 545 48.27 -3.80 -55.67
C GLY A 545 48.03 -3.33 -54.21
N GLY A 546 46.77 -3.14 -53.81
CA GLY A 546 46.42 -2.59 -52.49
C GLY A 546 46.49 -3.58 -51.32
N LEU A 547 46.28 -4.88 -51.59
CA LEU A 547 46.30 -5.92 -50.56
C LEU A 547 47.69 -6.12 -49.93
N GLY A 548 48.78 -5.89 -50.68
CA GLY A 548 50.15 -5.99 -50.16
C GLY A 548 50.51 -4.86 -49.18
N VAL A 549 49.99 -3.65 -49.40
CA VAL A 549 50.29 -2.47 -48.56
C VAL A 549 49.50 -2.50 -47.25
N GLY A 550 48.25 -2.97 -47.29
CA GLY A 550 47.41 -3.12 -46.09
C GLY A 550 47.95 -4.16 -45.08
N MET A 551 48.48 -5.29 -45.57
CA MET A 551 49.07 -6.31 -44.70
C MET A 551 50.40 -5.87 -44.07
N LEU A 552 51.21 -5.07 -44.78
CA LEU A 552 52.46 -4.50 -44.24
C LEU A 552 52.20 -3.47 -43.13
N LEU A 553 51.17 -2.63 -43.27
CA LEU A 553 50.79 -1.64 -42.26
C LEU A 553 50.19 -2.29 -41.00
N ALA A 554 49.36 -3.33 -41.16
CA ALA A 554 48.83 -4.10 -40.04
C ALA A 554 49.94 -4.83 -39.24
N GLY A 555 50.95 -5.37 -39.93
CA GLY A 555 52.12 -5.99 -39.31
C GLY A 555 52.97 -5.02 -38.47
N MET A 556 53.17 -3.79 -38.96
CA MET A 556 53.93 -2.77 -38.23
C MET A 556 53.19 -2.23 -36.99
N LEU A 557 51.86 -2.09 -37.07
CA LEU A 557 51.04 -1.65 -35.93
C LEU A 557 50.96 -2.72 -34.83
N LEU A 558 50.85 -4.00 -35.20
CA LEU A 558 50.89 -5.12 -34.25
C LEU A 558 52.26 -5.26 -33.57
N ALA A 559 53.35 -5.06 -34.30
CA ALA A 559 54.70 -5.03 -33.74
C ALA A 559 54.90 -3.85 -32.77
N GLY A 560 54.36 -2.68 -33.10
CA GLY A 560 54.35 -1.51 -32.21
C GLY A 560 53.54 -1.72 -30.92
N TYR A 561 52.36 -2.33 -31.03
CA TYR A 561 51.50 -2.65 -29.89
C TYR A 561 52.14 -3.66 -28.94
N HIS A 562 52.78 -4.73 -29.47
CA HIS A 562 53.49 -5.71 -28.65
C HIS A 562 54.72 -5.12 -27.94
N ARG A 563 55.45 -4.20 -28.59
CA ARG A 563 56.61 -3.53 -27.98
C ARG A 563 56.19 -2.57 -26.85
N ARG A 564 55.04 -1.91 -26.98
CA ARG A 564 54.48 -1.02 -25.95
C ARG A 564 53.97 -1.80 -24.73
N LYS A 565 53.32 -2.96 -24.95
CA LYS A 565 52.83 -3.85 -23.87
C LYS A 565 53.97 -4.48 -23.06
N ARG A 566 55.09 -4.83 -23.72
CA ARG A 566 56.32 -5.36 -23.06
C ARG A 566 57.06 -4.32 -22.21
N ASN A 567 57.01 -3.05 -22.59
CA ASN A 567 57.62 -1.96 -21.81
C ASN A 567 56.75 -1.57 -20.59
N LEU A 568 55.43 -1.68 -20.71
CA LEU A 568 54.49 -1.44 -19.59
C LEU A 568 54.49 -2.57 -18.54
N SER A 569 54.85 -3.80 -18.92
CA SER A 569 54.98 -4.90 -17.94
C SER A 569 56.29 -4.81 -17.14
N LYS A 570 57.35 -4.23 -17.70
CA LYS A 570 58.64 -4.03 -17.01
C LYS A 570 58.65 -2.88 -16.01
N SER A 571 57.72 -1.92 -16.10
CA SER A 571 57.60 -0.80 -15.14
C SER A 571 56.67 -1.09 -13.96
N ARG A 572 56.13 -2.31 -13.86
CA ARG A 572 55.24 -2.75 -12.76
C ARG A 572 55.91 -3.71 -11.77
N GLU A 573 57.19 -4.03 -11.98
CA GLU A 573 58.01 -4.90 -11.10
C GLU A 573 59.29 -4.20 -10.61
N SER A 574 59.30 -2.85 -10.55
CA SER A 574 60.36 -2.06 -9.91
C SER A 574 59.80 -1.15 -8.83
#